data_AF-A0A2E7QFE8-F1
#
_entry.id   AF-A0A2E7QFE8-F1
#
_cell.length_a   1.000
_cell.length_b   1.000
_cell.length_c   1.000
_cell.angle_alpha   90.00
_cell.angle_beta   90.00
_cell.angle_gamma   90.00
#
_symmetry.space_group_name_H-M   'P 1'
#
loop_
_entity.id
_entity.type
_entity.pdbx_description
1 polymer ?
#
loop_
_entity_poly.entity_id
_entity_poly.type
_entity_poly.pdbx_seq_one_letter_code
_entity_poly.pdbx_strand_id
1 'polypeptide(L)'
;MSHEPYYEPLQNIPLPPKNATVLTTACDYCIVACGYKVYRWPVDGKDGGVKASQNALNRDFPIGMTQGNWVSPNMYNRVMHDGKEHHILIVPDADTKVVNIGGDHSVRGGAIAQKCYSERTATHDRLKTPLLRVNRRLVPISWDEATDIFA
;
A
#
# COMPACT_ATOMS: atom_id res chain seq x y z
N MET A 1 18.88 -4.39 26.97
CA MET A 1 17.80 -3.95 26.07
C MET A 1 18.47 -3.25 24.90
N SER A 2 18.39 -3.81 23.70
CA SER A 2 18.94 -3.18 22.50
C SER A 2 18.32 -1.79 22.36
N HIS A 3 19.16 -0.76 22.25
CA HIS A 3 18.72 0.62 22.05
C HIS A 3 18.29 0.90 20.60
N GLU A 4 18.20 -0.15 19.77
CA GLU A 4 17.74 -0.03 18.40
C GLU A 4 16.20 0.02 18.35
N PRO A 5 15.62 1.05 17.70
CA PRO A 5 14.18 1.12 17.52
C PRO A 5 13.69 -0.07 16.67
N TYR A 6 12.58 -0.66 17.10
CA TYR A 6 11.91 -1.76 16.37
C TYR A 6 11.49 -1.37 14.93
N TYR A 7 11.28 -0.07 14.68
CA TYR A 7 10.89 0.48 13.39
C TYR A 7 11.34 1.94 13.25
N GLU A 8 11.96 2.27 12.12
CA GLU A 8 12.26 3.65 11.73
C GLU A 8 11.32 4.09 10.59
N PRO A 9 10.44 5.08 10.81
CA PRO A 9 9.56 5.56 9.76
C PRO A 9 10.34 6.28 8.66
N LEU A 10 9.86 6.13 7.42
CA LEU A 10 10.34 6.92 6.29
C LEU A 10 10.16 8.42 6.59
N GLN A 11 11.25 9.17 6.48
CA GLN A 11 11.26 10.61 6.75
C GLN A 11 10.61 11.41 5.62
N ASN A 12 10.67 10.90 4.38
CA ASN A 12 10.13 11.55 3.20
C ASN A 12 9.35 10.54 2.37
N ILE A 13 8.13 10.91 1.98
CA ILE A 13 7.26 10.09 1.13
C ILE A 13 7.19 10.77 -0.24
N PRO A 14 7.53 10.07 -1.33
CA PRO A 14 7.38 10.65 -2.66
C PRO A 14 5.91 10.92 -2.95
N LEU A 15 5.61 12.12 -3.46
CA LEU A 15 4.25 12.50 -3.80
C LEU A 15 3.89 11.93 -5.18
N PRO A 16 2.63 11.51 -5.40
CA PRO A 16 2.22 11.01 -6.70
C PRO A 16 2.25 12.15 -7.74
N PRO A 17 2.91 11.99 -8.89
CA PRO A 17 2.88 12.97 -9.97
C PRO A 17 1.48 13.07 -10.60
N LYS A 18 1.17 14.17 -11.29
CA LYS A 18 -0.15 14.41 -11.92
C LYS A 18 -0.61 13.29 -12.86
N ASN A 19 0.33 12.59 -13.49
CA ASN A 19 0.07 11.47 -14.40
C ASN A 19 0.13 10.10 -13.72
N ALA A 20 0.17 10.03 -12.38
CA ALA A 20 0.05 8.77 -11.66
C ALA A 20 -1.24 8.04 -12.05
N THR A 21 -1.18 6.73 -12.15
CA THR A 21 -2.40 5.92 -12.30
C THR A 21 -3.20 6.03 -11.01
N VAL A 22 -4.50 6.29 -11.13
CA VAL A 22 -5.42 6.37 -9.99
C VAL A 22 -6.40 5.20 -10.07
N LEU A 23 -6.46 4.40 -9.01
CA LEU A 23 -7.41 3.32 -8.84
C LEU A 23 -8.24 3.60 -7.58
N THR A 24 -9.38 2.93 -7.46
CA THR A 24 -10.21 2.96 -6.25
C THR A 24 -10.24 1.58 -5.62
N THR A 25 -10.26 1.52 -4.29
CA THR A 25 -10.47 0.27 -3.54
C THR A 25 -11.30 0.54 -2.29
N ALA A 26 -11.94 -0.50 -1.77
CA ALA A 26 -12.48 -0.48 -0.42
C ALA A 26 -11.41 -0.94 0.58
N CYS A 27 -11.63 -0.63 1.86
CA CYS A 27 -10.83 -1.12 2.97
C CYS A 27 -10.95 -2.64 3.10
N ASP A 28 -9.81 -3.33 3.19
CA ASP A 28 -9.77 -4.81 3.25
C ASP A 28 -10.14 -5.41 4.62
N TYR A 29 -10.44 -4.57 5.61
CA TYR A 29 -10.51 -5.00 7.00
C TYR A 29 -11.95 -5.12 7.51
N CYS A 30 -12.44 -4.10 8.22
CA CYS A 30 -13.73 -4.19 8.90
C CYS A 30 -14.91 -3.93 7.95
N ILE A 31 -16.10 -4.32 8.40
CA ILE A 31 -17.37 -4.23 7.66
C ILE A 31 -17.73 -2.84 7.12
N VAL A 32 -17.16 -1.76 7.67
CA VAL A 32 -17.41 -0.38 7.20
C VAL A 32 -16.96 -0.19 5.76
N ALA A 33 -15.94 -0.94 5.30
CA ALA A 33 -15.46 -0.92 3.92
C ALA A 33 -15.17 0.50 3.40
N CYS A 34 -14.48 1.33 4.21
CA CYS A 34 -14.10 2.70 3.87
C CYS A 34 -13.51 2.80 2.45
N GLY A 35 -13.81 3.86 1.71
CA GLY A 35 -13.27 4.13 0.38
C GLY A 35 -11.85 4.66 0.41
N TYR A 36 -11.03 4.20 -0.54
CA TYR A 36 -9.62 4.61 -0.73
C TYR A 36 -9.31 4.87 -2.20
N LYS A 37 -8.35 5.76 -2.42
CA LYS A 37 -7.67 5.95 -3.71
C LYS A 37 -6.26 5.38 -3.65
N VAL A 38 -5.87 4.66 -4.69
CA VAL A 38 -4.53 4.13 -4.89
C VAL A 38 -3.88 4.92 -6.01
N TYR A 39 -2.83 5.65 -5.68
CA TYR A 39 -1.96 6.31 -6.65
C TYR A 39 -0.76 5.41 -6.92
N ARG A 40 -0.48 5.10 -8.17
CA ARG A 40 0.65 4.25 -8.58
C ARG A 40 1.47 4.93 -9.68
N TRP A 41 2.79 4.96 -9.53
CA TRP A 41 3.70 5.49 -10.54
C TRP A 41 5.05 4.76 -10.52
N PRO A 42 5.77 4.68 -11.65
CA PRO A 42 7.07 4.00 -11.73
C PRO A 42 8.12 4.67 -10.84
N VAL A 43 9.01 3.88 -10.23
CA VAL A 43 10.11 4.44 -9.38
C VAL A 43 11.20 5.12 -10.20
N ASP A 44 11.39 4.72 -11.44
CA ASP A 44 12.24 5.41 -12.42
C ASP A 44 11.57 6.66 -13.02
N GLY A 45 10.31 6.92 -12.64
CA GLY A 45 9.55 8.09 -13.04
C GLY A 45 9.84 9.33 -12.19
N LYS A 46 9.25 10.46 -12.58
CA LYS A 46 9.33 11.71 -11.83
C LYS A 46 8.24 11.75 -10.76
N ASP A 47 8.63 12.04 -9.52
CA ASP A 47 7.69 12.29 -8.43
C ASP A 47 6.91 13.60 -8.60
N GLY A 48 5.77 13.68 -7.92
CA GLY A 48 5.01 14.91 -7.76
C GLY A 48 5.75 15.95 -6.91
N GLY A 49 5.45 17.22 -7.19
CA GLY A 49 5.95 18.34 -6.41
C GLY A 49 5.02 18.72 -5.25
N VAL A 50 5.51 19.54 -4.33
CA VAL A 50 4.76 19.98 -3.15
C VAL A 50 3.61 20.92 -3.46
N LYS A 51 3.59 21.60 -4.62
CA LYS A 51 2.48 22.49 -5.00
C LYS A 51 1.29 21.69 -5.52
N ALA A 52 0.07 22.18 -5.31
CA ALA A 52 -1.15 21.53 -5.77
C ALA A 52 -1.16 21.26 -7.28
N SER A 53 -0.53 22.12 -8.09
CA SER A 53 -0.40 21.92 -9.54
C SER A 53 0.61 20.83 -9.93
N GLN A 54 1.37 20.29 -9.00
CA GLN A 54 2.50 19.38 -9.24
C GLN A 54 2.29 17.95 -8.70
N ASN A 55 1.23 17.70 -7.92
CA ASN A 55 0.90 16.36 -7.41
C ASN A 55 -0.55 15.94 -7.72
N ALA A 56 -0.80 14.63 -7.79
CA ALA A 56 -2.13 14.06 -8.07
C ALA A 56 -3.14 14.21 -6.92
N LEU A 57 -2.68 14.61 -5.73
CA LEU A 57 -3.54 14.89 -4.58
C LEU A 57 -4.22 16.27 -4.70
N ASN A 58 -3.74 17.13 -5.62
CA ASN A 58 -4.21 18.52 -5.79
C ASN A 58 -4.10 19.34 -4.50
N ARG A 59 -3.02 19.16 -3.73
CA ARG A 59 -2.79 19.87 -2.46
C ARG A 59 -1.43 20.54 -2.41
N ASP A 60 -1.37 21.66 -1.70
CA ASP A 60 -0.11 22.27 -1.30
C ASP A 60 0.41 21.60 -0.03
N PHE A 61 1.67 21.15 -0.07
CA PHE A 61 2.39 20.58 1.06
C PHE A 61 3.41 21.59 1.60
N PRO A 62 3.57 21.72 2.93
CA PRO A 62 2.90 20.93 3.96
C PRO A 62 1.41 21.30 4.10
N ILE A 63 0.59 20.29 4.41
CA ILE A 63 -0.82 20.48 4.74
C ILE A 63 -0.90 20.96 6.19
N GLY A 64 -1.79 21.91 6.48
CA GLY A 64 -1.98 22.43 7.83
C GLY A 64 -2.41 21.34 8.82
N MET A 65 -2.09 21.52 10.10
CA MET A 65 -2.65 20.68 11.16
C MET A 65 -4.18 20.65 11.04
N THR A 66 -4.78 19.47 11.25
CA THR A 66 -6.22 19.21 11.18
C THR A 66 -6.92 19.45 9.83
N GLN A 67 -6.21 19.78 8.74
CA GLN A 67 -6.82 19.93 7.40
C GLN A 67 -7.11 18.58 6.68
N GLY A 68 -6.83 17.46 7.34
CA GLY A 68 -7.04 16.10 6.82
C GLY A 68 -6.11 15.73 5.66
N ASN A 69 -6.24 14.50 5.15
CA ASN A 69 -5.56 14.04 3.92
C ASN A 69 -4.02 14.14 3.91
N TRP A 70 -3.39 14.12 5.09
CA TRP A 70 -1.94 13.97 5.19
C TRP A 70 -1.55 12.53 4.80
N VAL A 71 -0.65 12.43 3.82
CA VAL A 71 0.09 11.22 3.49
C VAL A 71 1.04 10.77 4.62
N SER A 72 0.68 9.68 5.31
CA SER A 72 1.53 9.06 6.34
C SER A 72 2.44 7.96 5.76
N PRO A 73 3.56 7.59 6.42
CA PRO A 73 4.42 6.50 5.96
C PRO A 73 3.67 5.17 5.79
N ASN A 74 2.65 4.92 6.63
CA ASN A 74 1.81 3.73 6.55
C ASN A 74 1.01 3.63 5.25
N MET A 75 0.75 4.76 4.59
CA MET A 75 0.00 4.83 3.35
C MET A 75 0.87 4.58 2.12
N TYR A 76 2.19 4.42 2.26
CA TYR A 76 3.12 4.30 1.15
C TYR A 76 3.87 2.96 1.13
N ASN A 77 4.09 2.40 -0.07
CA ASN A 77 4.97 1.24 -0.26
C ASN A 77 5.58 1.23 -1.68
N ARG A 78 6.56 0.34 -1.92
CA ARG A 78 7.08 0.03 -3.26
C ARG A 78 6.72 -1.41 -3.60
N VAL A 79 6.06 -1.60 -4.74
CA VAL A 79 5.53 -2.90 -5.19
C VAL A 79 5.91 -3.17 -6.64
N MET A 80 5.84 -4.43 -7.05
CA MET A 80 6.01 -4.80 -8.46
C MET A 80 4.67 -4.69 -9.20
N HIS A 81 4.69 -4.06 -10.37
CA HIS A 81 3.59 -4.05 -11.33
C HIS A 81 4.17 -4.19 -12.74
N ASP A 82 3.66 -5.16 -13.50
CA ASP A 82 4.10 -5.49 -14.87
C ASP A 82 5.63 -5.62 -15.00
N GLY A 83 6.23 -6.32 -14.03
CA GLY A 83 7.68 -6.58 -13.98
C GLY A 83 8.53 -5.36 -13.60
N LYS A 84 7.94 -4.22 -13.23
CA LYS A 84 8.65 -3.00 -12.81
C LYS A 84 8.26 -2.55 -11.42
N GLU A 85 9.22 -1.97 -10.71
CA GLU A 85 8.97 -1.41 -9.39
C GLU A 85 8.20 -0.10 -9.50
N HIS A 86 7.14 0.03 -8.72
CA HIS A 86 6.28 1.20 -8.65
C HIS A 86 6.15 1.67 -7.22
N HIS A 87 6.07 2.97 -7.04
CA HIS A 87 5.51 3.57 -5.85
C HIS A 87 4.00 3.29 -5.82
N ILE A 88 3.48 3.00 -4.62
CA ILE A 88 2.06 3.07 -4.33
C ILE A 88 1.83 3.98 -3.14
N LEU A 89 0.79 4.80 -3.25
CA LEU A 89 0.25 5.60 -2.16
C LEU A 89 -1.25 5.31 -2.05
N ILE A 90 -1.68 4.74 -0.93
CA ILE A 90 -3.07 4.35 -0.66
C ILE A 90 -3.62 5.28 0.41
N VAL A 91 -4.44 6.24 0.00
CA VAL A 91 -5.01 7.26 0.89
C VAL A 91 -6.52 7.11 0.98
N PRO A 92 -7.13 7.43 2.13
CA PRO A 92 -8.58 7.45 2.27
C PRO A 92 -9.19 8.42 1.26
N ASP A 93 -10.30 8.03 0.66
CA ASP A 93 -10.95 8.87 -0.34
C ASP A 93 -11.83 9.95 0.32
N ALA A 94 -11.34 11.17 0.34
CA ALA A 94 -12.05 12.34 0.86
C ALA A 94 -13.32 12.70 0.09
N ASP A 95 -13.47 12.22 -1.15
CA ASP A 95 -14.66 12.47 -1.97
C ASP A 95 -15.82 11.51 -1.62
N THR A 96 -15.59 10.54 -0.73
CA THR A 96 -16.62 9.57 -0.32
C THR A 96 -17.75 10.26 0.44
N LYS A 97 -19.00 9.95 0.07
CA LYS A 97 -20.21 10.61 0.59
C LYS A 97 -21.00 9.78 1.62
N VAL A 98 -20.69 8.50 1.78
CA VAL A 98 -21.51 7.55 2.56
C VAL A 98 -20.69 6.91 3.68
N VAL A 99 -19.51 6.40 3.35
CA VAL A 99 -18.56 5.84 4.31
C VAL A 99 -17.36 6.76 4.44
N ASN A 100 -16.70 6.77 5.60
CA ASN A 100 -15.50 7.59 5.91
C ASN A 100 -15.48 9.00 5.30
N ILE A 101 -16.59 9.73 5.49
CA ILE A 101 -16.81 11.07 4.95
C ILE A 101 -15.64 11.98 5.34
N GLY A 102 -15.10 12.72 4.37
CA GLY A 102 -13.97 13.62 4.59
C GLY A 102 -12.60 12.93 4.59
N GLY A 103 -12.53 11.62 4.37
CA GLY A 103 -11.27 10.89 4.26
C GLY A 103 -10.77 10.35 5.60
N ASP A 104 -11.66 10.09 6.55
CA ASP A 104 -11.30 9.45 7.81
C ASP A 104 -10.83 8.00 7.58
N HIS A 105 -10.02 7.49 8.50
CA HIS A 105 -9.60 6.10 8.45
C HIS A 105 -9.26 5.51 9.80
N SER A 106 -9.48 4.21 9.94
CA SER A 106 -8.92 3.46 11.06
C SER A 106 -7.40 3.29 10.91
N VAL A 107 -6.72 2.95 12.01
CA VAL A 107 -5.29 2.56 11.97
C VAL A 107 -5.02 1.39 11.02
N ARG A 108 -5.97 0.46 10.90
CA ARG A 108 -5.89 -0.70 10.00
C ARG A 108 -5.94 -0.24 8.54
N GLY A 109 -6.96 0.54 8.20
CA GLY A 109 -7.17 1.02 6.84
C GLY A 109 -6.09 2.02 6.37
N GLY A 110 -5.58 2.87 7.27
CA GLY A 110 -4.46 3.77 6.98
C GLY A 110 -3.13 3.06 6.70
N ALA A 111 -3.07 1.75 6.92
CA ALA A 111 -1.88 0.92 6.70
C ALA A 111 -2.06 -0.10 5.57
N ILE A 112 -3.08 0.04 4.71
CA ILE A 112 -3.31 -0.89 3.58
C ILE A 112 -2.07 -1.01 2.68
N ALA A 113 -1.33 0.08 2.45
CA ALA A 113 -0.11 0.00 1.64
C ALA A 113 0.96 -0.91 2.27
N GLN A 114 1.05 -0.97 3.61
CA GLN A 114 2.03 -1.81 4.31
C GLN A 114 1.76 -3.30 4.16
N LYS A 115 0.52 -3.72 3.85
CA LYS A 115 0.20 -5.14 3.63
C LYS A 115 0.43 -5.62 2.20
N CYS A 116 0.65 -4.70 1.26
CA CYS A 116 0.96 -5.02 -0.13
C CYS A 116 2.31 -5.75 -0.18
N TYR A 117 2.37 -6.78 -1.01
CA TYR A 117 3.56 -7.61 -1.16
C TYR A 117 4.73 -6.78 -1.72
N SER A 118 5.88 -6.87 -1.05
CA SER A 118 7.14 -6.27 -1.47
C SER A 118 8.30 -7.08 -0.90
N GLU A 119 9.27 -7.44 -1.75
CA GLU A 119 10.51 -8.13 -1.33
C GLU A 119 11.33 -7.32 -0.30
N ARG A 120 11.05 -6.01 -0.19
CA ARG A 120 11.79 -5.07 0.66
C ARG A 120 11.23 -4.92 2.07
N THR A 121 10.04 -5.48 2.33
CA THR A 121 9.31 -5.28 3.58
C THR A 121 9.01 -6.62 4.24
N ALA A 122 8.45 -6.61 5.45
CA ALA A 122 8.06 -7.85 6.14
C ALA A 122 7.08 -8.72 5.31
N THR A 123 6.35 -8.14 4.35
CA THR A 123 5.42 -8.88 3.49
C THR A 123 6.09 -9.82 2.49
N HIS A 124 7.43 -9.88 2.43
CA HIS A 124 8.14 -10.89 1.64
C HIS A 124 7.84 -12.33 2.10
N ASP A 125 7.26 -12.50 3.30
CA ASP A 125 6.81 -13.76 3.89
C ASP A 125 5.52 -14.33 3.27
N ARG A 126 4.85 -13.60 2.37
CA ARG A 126 3.67 -14.09 1.63
C ARG A 126 4.01 -15.36 0.84
N LEU A 127 3.10 -16.33 0.88
CA LEU A 127 3.22 -17.58 0.12
C LEU A 127 3.25 -17.29 -1.39
N LYS A 128 4.28 -17.79 -2.08
CA LYS A 128 4.47 -17.63 -3.53
C LYS A 128 4.23 -18.92 -4.34
N THR A 129 4.30 -20.07 -3.68
CA THR A 129 4.18 -21.40 -4.29
C THR A 129 3.36 -22.32 -3.36
N PRO A 130 2.65 -23.32 -3.91
CA PRO A 130 2.01 -24.34 -3.10
C PRO A 130 3.01 -25.10 -2.23
N LEU A 131 2.57 -25.50 -1.03
CA LEU A 131 3.38 -26.24 -0.07
C LEU A 131 2.63 -27.51 0.36
N LEU A 132 3.29 -28.67 0.24
CA LEU A 132 2.78 -29.95 0.72
C LEU A 132 3.44 -30.34 2.05
N ARG A 133 2.68 -30.94 2.96
CA ARG A 133 3.23 -31.45 4.23
C ARG A 133 3.71 -32.89 4.08
N VAL A 134 5.02 -33.09 4.05
CA VAL A 134 5.66 -34.41 3.97
C VAL A 134 6.56 -34.61 5.19
N ASN A 135 6.37 -35.71 5.93
CA ASN A 135 7.18 -36.04 7.11
C ASN A 135 7.35 -34.87 8.11
N ARG A 136 6.25 -34.15 8.39
CA ARG A 136 6.18 -32.96 9.28
C ARG A 136 6.91 -31.70 8.77
N ARG A 137 7.28 -31.64 7.49
CA ARG A 137 7.87 -30.45 6.85
C ARG A 137 6.99 -29.95 5.71
N LEU A 138 6.98 -28.63 5.48
CA LEU A 138 6.39 -28.04 4.28
C LEU A 138 7.43 -28.04 3.18
N VAL A 139 7.11 -28.68 2.05
CA VAL A 139 7.97 -28.73 0.86
C VAL A 139 7.26 -28.03 -0.30
N PRO A 140 7.95 -27.19 -1.09
CA PRO A 140 7.38 -26.62 -2.31
C PRO A 140 7.01 -27.71 -3.30
N ILE A 141 5.84 -27.59 -3.90
CA ILE A 141 5.38 -28.42 -5.02
C ILE A 141 4.88 -27.50 -6.15
N SER A 142 4.77 -28.04 -7.35
CA SER A 142 4.17 -27.36 -8.49
C SER A 142 2.66 -27.15 -8.30
N TRP A 143 2.09 -26.22 -9.07
CA TRP A 143 0.64 -26.04 -9.12
C TRP A 143 -0.07 -27.28 -9.66
N ASP A 144 0.50 -27.97 -10.65
CA ASP A 144 -0.07 -29.20 -11.22
C ASP A 144 -0.13 -30.33 -10.18
N GLU A 145 0.95 -30.54 -9.42
CA GLU A 145 0.93 -31.49 -8.29
C GLU A 145 -0.09 -31.08 -7.21
N ALA A 146 -0.18 -29.79 -6.92
CA ALA A 146 -1.09 -29.29 -5.88
C ALA A 146 -2.56 -29.49 -6.27
N THR A 147 -2.90 -29.29 -7.55
CA THR A 147 -4.26 -29.49 -8.06
C THR A 147 -4.59 -30.97 -8.24
N ASP A 148 -3.64 -31.81 -8.67
CA ASP A 148 -3.82 -33.27 -8.79
C ASP A 148 -4.09 -33.93 -7.43
N ILE A 149 -3.37 -33.52 -6.38
CA ILE A 149 -3.57 -34.05 -5.02
C ILE A 149 -4.91 -33.62 -4.42
N PHE A 150 -5.40 -32.41 -4.73
CA PHE A 150 -6.60 -31.83 -4.11
C PHE A 150 -7.90 -32.19 -4.81
N ALA A 151 -7.88 -32.43 -6.12
CA ALA A 151 -9.05 -32.74 -6.95
C ALA A 151 -9.72 -34.07 -6.55
#